data_AF-A0A8R2B857-F1
#
_entry.id   AF-A0A8R2B857-F1
#
_cell.length_a   1.000
_cell.length_b   1.000
_cell.length_c   1.000
_cell.angle_alpha   90.00
_cell.angle_beta   90.00
_cell.angle_gamma   90.00
#
_symmetry.space_group_name_H-M   'P 1'
#
loop_
_entity.id
_entity.type
_entity.pdbx_description
1 polymer ?
#
loop_
_entity_poly.entity_id
_entity_poly.type
_entity_poly.pdbx_seq_one_letter_code
_entity_poly.pdbx_strand_id
1 'polypeptide(L)'
;MDSESFRVCGKTVIDYIADYVDNIRDRPVLSSVKPGYLYELVPPEAPVKGEDWKTVLDDVENIIMPGITHWNSPQFHAFFPTGNSYPAIVGDMLCNAIGSIGFSWITSPACTELEVQVMNWFGKILDLPKEFLNESEGPGGGVLQGSASEATFVCLLAAKDRTTKRIKALDPSMTDGEIKAKLVAYTSGKFLRETPPVRKLDR
;
A
#
# COMPACT_ATOMS: atom_id res chain seq x y z
N MET A 1 19.92 19.28 3.96
CA MET A 1 18.98 19.89 4.93
C MET A 1 19.41 19.49 6.33
N ASP A 2 19.44 20.43 7.29
CA ASP A 2 19.69 20.15 8.71
C ASP A 2 18.38 20.11 9.53
N SER A 3 18.46 19.91 10.85
CA SER A 3 17.27 19.74 11.69
C SER A 3 16.42 21.00 11.84
N GLU A 4 17.02 22.19 11.79
CA GLU A 4 16.28 23.45 11.88
C GLU A 4 15.50 23.69 10.58
N SER A 5 16.19 23.54 9.44
CA SER A 5 15.57 23.60 8.12
C SER A 5 14.46 22.55 7.97
N PHE A 6 14.65 21.33 8.50
CA PHE A 6 13.64 20.29 8.51
C PHE A 6 12.39 20.69 9.31
N ARG A 7 12.54 21.34 10.47
CA ARG A 7 11.38 21.80 11.26
C ARG A 7 10.56 22.85 10.52
N VAL A 8 11.23 23.76 9.81
CA VAL A 8 10.53 24.79 9.02
C VAL A 8 9.82 24.14 7.82
N CYS A 9 10.55 23.32 7.04
CA CYS A 9 10.00 22.61 5.89
C CYS A 9 8.82 21.70 6.30
N GLY A 10 9.01 20.85 7.31
CA GLY A 10 7.99 19.92 7.77
C GLY A 10 6.71 20.58 8.27
N LYS A 11 6.80 21.72 8.98
CA LYS A 11 5.60 22.49 9.38
C LYS A 11 4.89 23.07 8.16
N THR A 12 5.65 23.63 7.22
CA THR A 12 5.09 24.17 5.96
C THR A 12 4.35 23.09 5.17
N VAL A 13 4.91 21.86 5.12
CA VAL A 13 4.28 20.72 4.45
C VAL A 13 3.03 20.24 5.19
N ILE A 14 3.02 20.26 6.53
CA ILE A 14 1.81 19.96 7.31
C ILE A 14 0.68 20.96 6.97
N ASP A 15 0.99 22.25 6.96
CA ASP A 15 0.01 23.30 6.62
C ASP A 15 -0.51 23.10 5.19
N TYR A 16 0.38 22.83 4.23
CA TYR A 16 0.01 22.51 2.84
C TYR A 16 -0.92 21.28 2.74
N ILE A 17 -0.63 20.20 3.47
CA ILE A 17 -1.46 18.98 3.46
C ILE A 17 -2.86 19.28 3.99
N ALA A 18 -2.97 20.02 5.09
CA ALA A 18 -4.25 20.40 5.66
C ALA A 18 -5.06 21.26 4.67
N ASP A 19 -4.44 22.29 4.10
CA ASP A 19 -5.07 23.16 3.11
C ASP A 19 -5.50 22.37 1.86
N TYR A 20 -4.67 21.43 1.38
CA TYR A 20 -5.00 20.57 0.25
C TYR A 20 -6.23 19.69 0.53
N VAL A 21 -6.28 19.05 1.70
CA VAL A 21 -7.39 18.14 2.07
C VAL A 21 -8.67 18.93 2.29
N ASP A 22 -8.62 20.05 2.99
CA ASP A 22 -9.79 20.87 3.30
C ASP A 22 -10.42 21.50 2.04
N ASN A 23 -9.59 21.84 1.05
CA ASN A 23 -10.02 22.46 -0.21
C ASN A 23 -10.02 21.52 -1.42
N ILE A 24 -9.90 20.20 -1.21
CA ILE A 24 -9.80 19.21 -2.32
C ILE A 24 -11.01 19.23 -3.27
N ARG A 25 -12.16 19.73 -2.80
CA ARG A 25 -13.40 19.85 -3.59
C ARG A 25 -13.29 20.86 -4.73
N ASP A 26 -12.39 21.84 -4.59
CA ASP A 26 -12.21 22.91 -5.57
C ASP A 26 -11.25 22.48 -6.70
N ARG A 27 -10.61 21.31 -6.56
CA ARG A 27 -9.70 20.76 -7.57
C ARG A 27 -10.42 19.86 -8.57
N PRO A 28 -10.07 19.91 -9.87
CA PRO A 28 -10.64 19.03 -10.88
C PRO A 28 -10.25 17.58 -10.58
N VAL A 29 -11.23 16.69 -10.42
CA VAL A 29 -11.02 15.30 -9.99
C VAL A 29 -10.01 14.52 -10.86
N LEU A 30 -10.11 14.65 -12.18
CA LEU A 30 -9.24 13.99 -13.14
C LEU A 30 -8.17 14.97 -13.63
N SER A 31 -6.96 14.44 -13.86
CA SER A 31 -5.87 15.23 -14.43
C SER A 31 -6.19 15.72 -15.84
N SER A 32 -5.60 16.85 -16.22
CA SER A 32 -5.80 17.50 -17.52
C SER A 32 -4.63 17.34 -18.48
N VAL A 33 -3.64 16.52 -18.12
CA VAL A 33 -2.37 16.35 -18.84
C VAL A 33 -2.40 15.17 -19.82
N LYS A 34 -1.43 15.12 -20.73
CA LYS A 34 -1.22 14.00 -21.67
C LYS A 34 -0.11 13.06 -21.16
N PRO A 35 -0.12 11.77 -21.52
CA PRO A 35 0.98 10.87 -21.23
C PRO A 35 2.32 11.45 -21.71
N GLY A 36 3.32 11.47 -20.83
CA GLY A 36 4.65 12.02 -21.11
C GLY A 36 4.86 13.49 -20.70
N TYR A 37 3.82 14.23 -20.26
CA TYR A 37 3.95 15.66 -19.93
C TYR A 37 5.09 16.00 -18.96
N LEU A 38 5.36 15.12 -17.99
CA LEU A 38 6.33 15.37 -16.93
C LEU A 38 7.78 15.40 -17.46
N TYR A 39 8.07 14.67 -18.55
CA TYR A 39 9.41 14.66 -19.16
C TYR A 39 9.82 16.02 -19.73
N GLU A 40 8.85 16.87 -20.07
CA GLU A 40 9.10 18.21 -20.58
C GLU A 40 9.32 19.24 -19.46
N LEU A 41 8.91 18.90 -18.22
CA LEU A 41 8.90 19.81 -17.07
C LEU A 41 9.99 19.52 -16.04
N VAL A 42 10.49 18.28 -15.98
CA VAL A 42 11.54 17.86 -15.04
C VAL A 42 12.87 17.71 -15.80
N PRO A 43 14.00 18.19 -15.23
CA PRO A 43 15.31 17.98 -15.85
C PRO A 43 15.59 16.49 -16.15
N PRO A 44 16.26 16.18 -17.28
CA PRO A 44 16.55 14.80 -17.67
C PRO A 44 17.57 14.12 -16.76
N GLU A 45 18.35 14.90 -15.99
CA GLU A 45 19.39 14.42 -15.10
C GLU A 45 19.14 14.95 -13.68
N ALA A 46 19.44 14.14 -12.68
CA ALA A 46 19.33 14.54 -11.29
C ALA A 46 20.31 15.68 -10.95
N PRO A 47 19.93 16.64 -10.09
CA PRO A 47 20.80 17.74 -9.73
C PRO A 47 22.02 17.23 -8.94
N VAL A 48 23.23 17.69 -9.34
CA VAL A 48 24.49 17.31 -8.65
C VAL A 48 24.58 17.93 -7.26
N LYS A 49 23.90 19.05 -7.03
CA LYS A 49 23.83 19.76 -5.75
C LYS A 49 22.38 19.78 -5.29
N GLY A 50 22.16 19.64 -3.99
CA GLY A 50 20.83 19.75 -3.42
C GLY A 50 20.20 21.12 -3.72
N GLU A 51 18.92 21.09 -4.07
CA GLU A 51 18.12 22.28 -4.33
C GLU A 51 17.47 22.81 -3.04
N ASP A 52 16.97 24.04 -3.08
CA ASP A 52 16.18 24.58 -1.97
C ASP A 52 14.84 23.83 -1.88
N TRP A 53 14.45 23.44 -0.67
CA TRP A 53 13.21 22.69 -0.46
C TRP A 53 11.97 23.51 -0.83
N LYS A 54 12.07 24.84 -0.81
CA LYS A 54 11.00 25.74 -1.25
C LYS A 54 10.74 25.60 -2.75
N THR A 55 11.80 25.55 -3.56
CA THR A 55 11.69 25.28 -5.00
C THR A 55 11.01 23.94 -5.25
N VAL A 56 11.42 22.90 -4.52
CA VAL A 56 10.81 21.57 -4.63
C VAL A 56 9.33 21.57 -4.23
N LEU A 57 8.96 22.31 -3.17
CA LEU A 57 7.56 22.42 -2.74
C LEU A 57 6.72 23.23 -3.75
N ASP A 58 7.28 24.30 -4.32
CA ASP A 58 6.62 25.06 -5.40
C ASP A 58 6.39 24.18 -6.64
N ASP A 59 7.33 23.29 -6.97
CA ASP A 59 7.19 22.34 -8.07
C ASP A 59 6.09 21.29 -7.81
N VAL A 60 5.79 20.95 -6.55
CA VAL A 60 4.65 20.06 -6.24
C VAL A 60 3.34 20.66 -6.77
N GLU A 61 3.09 21.95 -6.53
CA GLU A 61 1.85 22.58 -7.00
C GLU A 61 1.89 22.87 -8.51
N ASN A 62 3.02 23.34 -9.03
CA ASN A 62 3.12 23.79 -10.42
C ASN A 62 3.30 22.66 -11.44
N ILE A 63 4.01 21.59 -11.05
CA ILE A 63 4.41 20.51 -11.97
C ILE A 63 3.66 19.22 -11.64
N ILE A 64 3.55 18.85 -10.35
CA ILE A 64 2.98 17.55 -9.95
C ILE A 64 1.44 17.58 -9.92
N MET A 65 0.84 18.54 -9.20
CA MET A 65 -0.61 18.59 -8.99
C MET A 65 -1.47 18.60 -10.28
N PRO A 66 -1.07 19.25 -11.40
CA PRO A 66 -1.82 19.17 -12.65
C PRO A 66 -1.98 17.74 -13.21
N GLY A 67 -1.05 16.84 -12.87
CA GLY A 67 -1.07 15.44 -13.26
C GLY A 67 -1.73 14.49 -12.26
N ILE A 68 -2.11 14.98 -11.07
CA ILE A 68 -2.73 14.16 -10.03
C ILE A 68 -4.21 13.91 -10.34
N THR A 69 -4.64 12.67 -10.18
CA THR A 69 -6.06 12.35 -10.00
C THR A 69 -6.37 12.41 -8.51
N HIS A 70 -7.31 13.24 -8.09
CA HIS A 70 -7.58 13.48 -6.68
C HIS A 70 -8.51 12.41 -6.10
N TRP A 71 -7.95 11.25 -5.77
CA TRP A 71 -8.67 10.07 -5.25
C TRP A 71 -9.55 10.34 -4.02
N ASN A 72 -9.13 11.26 -3.14
CA ASN A 72 -9.86 11.61 -1.92
C ASN A 72 -10.89 12.73 -2.14
N SER A 73 -11.06 13.22 -3.38
CA SER A 73 -12.14 14.15 -3.69
C SER A 73 -13.49 13.44 -3.50
N PRO A 74 -14.47 14.07 -2.84
CA PRO A 74 -15.82 13.49 -2.70
C PRO A 74 -16.57 13.40 -4.04
N GLN A 75 -15.97 13.90 -5.13
CA GLN A 75 -16.50 13.79 -6.48
C GLN A 75 -15.87 12.61 -7.26
N PHE A 76 -14.87 11.90 -6.70
CA PHE A 76 -14.24 10.74 -7.33
C PHE A 76 -15.00 9.43 -7.03
N HIS A 77 -15.50 8.76 -8.06
CA HIS A 77 -16.34 7.55 -7.93
C HIS A 77 -15.94 6.43 -8.91
N ALA A 78 -14.69 6.41 -9.40
CA ALA A 78 -14.27 5.48 -10.45
C ALA A 78 -13.90 4.06 -9.95
N PHE A 79 -13.39 3.95 -8.72
CA PHE A 79 -12.93 2.70 -8.11
C PHE A 79 -13.35 2.66 -6.63
N PHE A 80 -12.90 1.63 -5.90
CA PHE A 80 -13.02 1.62 -4.44
C PHE A 80 -12.16 2.71 -3.78
N PRO A 81 -12.59 3.25 -2.63
CA PRO A 81 -11.87 4.30 -1.93
C PRO A 81 -10.50 3.83 -1.43
N THR A 82 -9.57 4.77 -1.34
CA THR A 82 -8.28 4.56 -0.67
C THR A 82 -8.34 5.11 0.76
N GLY A 83 -7.66 4.46 1.70
CA GLY A 83 -7.58 4.92 3.08
C GLY A 83 -6.70 6.16 3.18
N ASN A 84 -7.25 7.28 3.65
CA ASN A 84 -6.50 8.49 3.95
C ASN A 84 -7.10 9.21 5.16
N SER A 85 -6.26 9.56 6.13
CA SER A 85 -6.68 10.30 7.32
C SER A 85 -5.49 11.01 7.97
N TYR A 86 -5.75 12.12 8.67
CA TYR A 86 -4.71 12.84 9.41
C TYR A 86 -3.94 11.96 10.43
N PRO A 87 -4.60 11.09 11.23
CA PRO A 87 -3.88 10.18 12.12
C PRO A 87 -2.93 9.22 11.40
N ALA A 88 -3.33 8.70 10.23
CA ALA A 88 -2.47 7.82 9.43
C ALA A 88 -1.24 8.57 8.90
N ILE A 89 -1.41 9.80 8.41
CA ILE A 89 -0.29 10.66 7.95
C ILE A 89 0.71 10.90 9.08
N VAL A 90 0.23 11.27 10.29
CA VAL A 90 1.11 11.48 11.46
C VAL A 90 1.79 10.18 11.90
N GLY A 91 1.08 9.05 11.87
CA GLY A 91 1.65 7.73 12.13
C GLY A 91 2.81 7.41 11.18
N ASP A 92 2.62 7.62 9.88
CA ASP A 92 3.64 7.38 8.86
C ASP A 92 4.85 8.33 9.02
N MET A 93 4.65 9.57 9.43
CA MET A 93 5.75 10.47 9.76
C MET A 93 6.63 9.90 10.89
N LEU A 94 6.03 9.32 11.93
CA LEU A 94 6.76 8.69 13.03
C LEU A 94 7.46 7.40 12.56
N CYS A 95 6.79 6.57 11.75
CA CYS A 95 7.38 5.37 11.15
C CYS A 95 8.63 5.73 10.33
N ASN A 96 8.54 6.75 9.48
CA ASN A 96 9.66 7.23 8.67
C ASN A 96 10.81 7.82 9.51
N ALA A 97 10.50 8.53 10.60
CA ALA A 97 11.52 9.07 11.50
C ALA A 97 12.28 7.97 12.26
N ILE A 98 11.58 6.91 12.67
CA ILE A 98 12.18 5.75 13.36
C ILE A 98 13.00 4.91 12.37
N GLY A 99 12.52 4.74 11.14
CA GLY A 99 13.25 4.06 10.06
C GLY A 99 13.61 2.60 10.36
N SER A 100 12.80 1.92 11.18
CA SER A 100 13.09 0.57 11.63
C SER A 100 12.62 -0.50 10.64
N ILE A 101 13.34 -1.62 10.58
CA ILE A 101 13.04 -2.76 9.70
C ILE A 101 12.80 -4.01 10.56
N GLY A 102 11.55 -4.49 10.57
CA GLY A 102 11.10 -5.62 11.41
C GLY A 102 11.17 -6.99 10.75
N PHE A 103 12.26 -7.34 10.04
CA PHE A 103 12.36 -8.65 9.37
C PHE A 103 12.55 -9.83 10.34
N SER A 104 12.96 -9.54 11.58
CA SER A 104 12.99 -10.51 12.67
C SER A 104 12.69 -9.80 13.98
N TRP A 105 12.24 -10.53 15.00
CA TRP A 105 11.86 -9.90 16.27
C TRP A 105 13.01 -9.08 16.88
N ILE A 106 14.25 -9.58 16.84
CA ILE A 106 15.41 -8.90 17.44
C ILE A 106 15.77 -7.58 16.74
N THR A 107 15.38 -7.38 15.47
CA THR A 107 15.72 -6.16 14.74
C THR A 107 14.79 -5.01 15.09
N SER A 108 13.56 -5.31 15.53
CA SER A 108 12.61 -4.32 16.06
C SER A 108 11.46 -4.99 16.81
N PRO A 109 11.61 -5.29 18.11
CA PRO A 109 10.56 -5.95 18.89
C PRO A 109 9.23 -5.20 18.85
N ALA A 110 9.29 -3.87 18.96
CA ALA A 110 8.11 -3.02 18.94
C ALA A 110 7.33 -3.10 17.61
N CYS A 111 8.01 -3.26 16.47
CA CYS A 111 7.34 -3.46 15.18
C CYS A 111 6.49 -4.73 15.19
N THR A 112 7.06 -5.85 15.65
CA THR A 112 6.34 -7.12 15.69
C THR A 112 5.23 -7.14 16.74
N GLU A 113 5.52 -6.68 17.96
CA GLU A 113 4.56 -6.76 19.06
C GLU A 113 3.37 -5.81 18.90
N LEU A 114 3.61 -4.60 18.38
CA LEU A 114 2.53 -3.67 18.08
C LEU A 114 1.63 -4.20 16.97
N GLU A 115 2.20 -4.79 15.91
CA GLU A 115 1.41 -5.39 14.83
C GLU A 115 0.51 -6.51 15.35
N VAL A 116 1.06 -7.42 16.16
CA VAL A 116 0.27 -8.50 16.80
C VAL A 116 -0.89 -7.94 17.61
N GLN A 117 -0.65 -6.90 18.41
CA GLN A 117 -1.70 -6.30 19.25
C GLN A 117 -2.78 -5.60 18.42
N VAL A 118 -2.39 -4.86 17.38
CA VAL A 118 -3.32 -4.17 16.49
C VAL A 118 -4.14 -5.16 15.66
N MET A 119 -3.54 -6.25 15.19
CA MET A 119 -4.25 -7.31 14.47
C MET A 119 -5.27 -8.04 15.36
N ASN A 120 -4.96 -8.23 16.65
CA ASN A 120 -5.93 -8.71 17.62
C ASN A 120 -7.12 -7.75 17.78
N TRP A 121 -6.87 -6.44 17.89
CA TRP A 121 -7.93 -5.44 17.96
C TRP A 121 -8.79 -5.45 16.69
N PHE A 122 -8.16 -5.51 15.53
CA PHE A 122 -8.85 -5.52 14.24
C PHE A 122 -9.71 -6.77 14.06
N GLY A 123 -9.19 -7.95 14.39
CA GLY A 123 -9.96 -9.20 14.37
C GLY A 123 -11.18 -9.15 15.29
N LYS A 124 -11.06 -8.55 16.47
CA LYS A 124 -12.18 -8.35 17.42
C LYS A 124 -13.22 -7.34 16.89
N ILE A 125 -12.79 -6.25 16.26
CA ILE A 125 -13.69 -5.26 15.65
C ILE A 125 -14.54 -5.90 14.55
N LEU A 126 -13.96 -6.85 13.80
CA LEU A 126 -14.65 -7.60 12.75
C LEU A 126 -15.42 -8.83 13.26
N ASP A 127 -15.41 -9.09 14.57
CA ASP A 127 -16.01 -10.28 15.19
C ASP A 127 -15.53 -11.61 14.55
N LEU A 128 -14.24 -11.69 14.23
CA LEU A 128 -13.66 -12.90 13.67
C LEU A 128 -13.59 -14.02 14.72
N PRO A 129 -13.71 -15.29 14.30
CA PRO A 129 -13.48 -16.43 15.19
C PRO A 129 -12.14 -16.34 15.91
N LYS A 130 -12.11 -16.79 17.16
CA LYS A 130 -10.92 -16.71 18.03
C LYS A 130 -9.68 -17.37 17.41
N GLU A 131 -9.84 -18.36 16.52
CA GLU A 131 -8.73 -19.01 15.82
C GLU A 131 -7.92 -18.06 14.93
N PHE A 132 -8.45 -16.88 14.58
CA PHE A 132 -7.74 -15.84 13.82
C PHE A 132 -7.01 -14.82 14.70
N LEU A 133 -7.20 -14.85 16.02
CA LEU A 133 -6.55 -13.92 16.94
C LEU A 133 -5.21 -14.49 17.40
N ASN A 134 -4.15 -13.68 17.30
CA ASN A 134 -2.80 -14.02 17.74
C ASN A 134 -2.72 -14.29 19.26
N GLU A 135 -3.66 -13.78 20.06
CA GLU A 135 -3.73 -14.03 21.51
C GLU A 135 -4.32 -15.40 21.88
N SER A 136 -4.88 -16.14 20.92
CA SER A 136 -5.46 -17.46 21.16
C SER A 136 -4.39 -18.54 21.27
N GLU A 137 -4.69 -19.63 21.98
CA GLU A 137 -3.76 -20.77 22.16
C GLU A 137 -3.44 -21.55 20.85
N GLY A 138 -4.11 -21.24 19.74
CA GLY A 138 -3.91 -21.91 18.44
C GLY A 138 -2.78 -21.31 17.60
N PRO A 139 -2.35 -21.97 16.51
CA PRO A 139 -1.27 -21.51 15.64
C PRO A 139 -1.68 -20.38 14.67
N GLY A 140 -2.87 -19.79 14.85
CA GLY A 140 -3.43 -18.77 13.97
C GLY A 140 -3.02 -17.36 14.37
N GLY A 141 -3.39 -16.38 13.54
CA GLY A 141 -3.10 -14.97 13.77
C GLY A 141 -3.27 -14.12 12.52
N GLY A 142 -3.19 -12.80 12.72
CA GLY A 142 -3.14 -11.80 11.67
C GLY A 142 -1.72 -11.26 11.44
N VAL A 143 -1.49 -10.76 10.22
CA VAL A 143 -0.26 -10.09 9.78
C VAL A 143 -0.62 -9.01 8.77
N LEU A 144 0.09 -7.88 8.78
CA LEU A 144 -0.08 -6.83 7.75
C LEU A 144 0.62 -7.26 6.44
N GLN A 145 0.00 -6.93 5.31
CA GLN A 145 0.52 -7.20 3.96
C GLN A 145 0.42 -5.93 3.12
N GLY A 146 1.19 -5.83 2.03
CA GLY A 146 1.19 -4.64 1.18
C GLY A 146 -0.08 -4.48 0.35
N SER A 147 -0.76 -5.59 0.02
CA SER A 147 -2.03 -5.55 -0.72
C SER A 147 -2.85 -6.84 -0.55
N ALA A 148 -4.14 -6.76 -0.90
CA ALA A 148 -5.00 -7.95 -0.97
C ALA A 148 -4.54 -8.96 -2.04
N SER A 149 -3.92 -8.49 -3.13
CA SER A 149 -3.34 -9.33 -4.19
C SER A 149 -2.17 -10.15 -3.66
N GLU A 150 -1.27 -9.52 -2.89
CA GLU A 150 -0.16 -10.19 -2.22
C GLU A 150 -0.67 -11.21 -1.20
N ALA A 151 -1.60 -10.83 -0.32
CA ALA A 151 -2.19 -11.74 0.65
C ALA A 151 -2.81 -12.98 -0.01
N THR A 152 -3.57 -12.78 -1.10
CA THR A 152 -4.16 -13.88 -1.88
C THR A 152 -3.09 -14.80 -2.48
N PHE A 153 -2.01 -14.22 -3.01
CA PHE A 153 -0.89 -14.98 -3.57
C PHE A 153 -0.16 -15.79 -2.50
N VAL A 154 0.11 -15.20 -1.33
CA VAL A 154 0.71 -15.90 -0.17
C VAL A 154 -0.17 -17.07 0.27
N CYS A 155 -1.49 -16.88 0.37
CA CYS A 155 -2.43 -17.96 0.68
C CYS A 155 -2.38 -19.09 -0.36
N LEU A 156 -2.31 -18.76 -1.66
CA LEU A 156 -2.20 -19.75 -2.73
C LEU A 156 -0.88 -20.55 -2.66
N LEU A 157 0.24 -19.88 -2.37
CA LEU A 157 1.54 -20.53 -2.17
C LEU A 157 1.52 -21.47 -0.97
N ALA A 158 0.98 -21.03 0.16
CA ALA A 158 0.85 -21.85 1.37
C ALA A 158 -0.06 -23.08 1.11
N ALA A 159 -1.19 -22.89 0.44
CA ALA A 159 -2.10 -23.98 0.07
C ALA A 159 -1.44 -24.99 -0.88
N LYS A 160 -0.69 -24.50 -1.88
CA LYS A 160 0.09 -25.32 -2.83
C LYS A 160 1.15 -26.14 -2.12
N ASP A 161 1.95 -25.52 -1.25
CA ASP A 161 3.01 -26.22 -0.50
C ASP A 161 2.42 -27.27 0.46
N ARG A 162 1.43 -26.89 1.27
CA ARG A 162 0.74 -27.80 2.19
C ARG A 162 0.13 -29.01 1.47
N THR A 163 -0.51 -28.76 0.32
CA THR A 163 -1.10 -29.84 -0.48
C THR A 163 -0.03 -30.73 -1.09
N THR A 164 1.07 -30.15 -1.60
CA THR A 164 2.19 -30.92 -2.14
C THR A 164 2.78 -31.87 -1.09
N LYS A 165 3.05 -31.35 0.12
CA LYS A 165 3.56 -32.16 1.25
C LYS A 165 2.59 -33.28 1.62
N ARG A 166 1.27 -33.00 1.65
CA ARG A 166 0.24 -34.00 1.95
C ARG A 166 0.21 -35.12 0.91
N ILE A 167 0.22 -34.80 -0.39
CA ILE A 167 0.19 -35.81 -1.46
C ILE A 167 1.48 -36.64 -1.44
N LYS A 168 2.64 -36.01 -1.24
CA LYS A 168 3.92 -36.71 -1.16
C LYS A 168 4.00 -37.66 0.05
N ALA A 169 3.33 -37.34 1.15
CA ALA A 169 3.20 -38.25 2.29
C ALA A 169 2.31 -39.47 1.99
N LEU A 170 1.34 -39.34 1.07
CA LEU A 170 0.45 -40.43 0.65
C LEU A 170 1.07 -41.29 -0.46
N ASP A 171 1.81 -40.67 -1.38
CA ASP A 171 2.54 -41.34 -2.45
C ASP A 171 3.95 -40.73 -2.59
N PRO A 172 4.95 -41.32 -1.90
CA PRO A 172 6.33 -40.85 -1.93
C PRO A 172 7.01 -40.97 -3.30
N SER A 173 6.44 -41.74 -4.25
CA SER A 173 7.01 -41.93 -5.58
C SER A 173 6.77 -40.72 -6.50
N MET A 174 5.74 -39.92 -6.22
CA MET A 174 5.43 -38.72 -6.99
C MET A 174 6.43 -37.60 -6.73
N THR A 175 6.88 -36.96 -7.81
CA THR A 175 7.69 -35.75 -7.73
C THR A 175 6.84 -34.51 -7.42
N ASP A 176 7.47 -33.51 -6.83
CA ASP A 176 6.87 -32.19 -6.61
C ASP A 176 6.26 -31.59 -7.89
N GLY A 177 6.94 -31.76 -9.03
CA GLY A 177 6.49 -31.23 -10.32
C GLY A 177 5.20 -31.90 -10.79
N GLU A 178 5.12 -33.23 -10.70
CA GLU A 178 3.93 -33.99 -11.08
C GLU A 178 2.72 -33.66 -10.20
N ILE A 179 2.94 -33.47 -8.89
CA ILE A 179 1.87 -33.06 -7.97
C ILE A 179 1.39 -31.66 -8.34
N LYS A 180 2.32 -30.69 -8.46
CA LYS A 180 2.00 -29.28 -8.72
C LYS A 180 1.30 -29.09 -10.06
N ALA A 181 1.65 -29.87 -11.09
CA ALA A 181 1.01 -29.85 -12.41
C ALA A 181 -0.46 -30.30 -12.39
N LYS A 182 -0.88 -31.05 -11.35
CA LYS A 182 -2.25 -31.55 -11.18
C LYS A 182 -3.11 -30.67 -10.26
N LEU A 183 -2.54 -29.64 -9.63
CA LEU A 183 -3.30 -28.76 -8.73
C LEU A 183 -4.19 -27.82 -9.53
N VAL A 184 -5.42 -27.62 -9.04
CA VAL A 184 -6.40 -26.69 -9.61
C VAL A 184 -6.92 -25.79 -8.49
N ALA A 185 -6.98 -24.49 -8.75
CA ALA A 185 -7.59 -23.51 -7.87
C ALA A 185 -8.88 -22.97 -8.51
N TYR A 186 -9.85 -22.61 -7.68
CA TYR A 186 -11.15 -22.10 -8.13
C TYR A 186 -11.36 -20.68 -7.61
N THR A 187 -12.03 -19.85 -8.40
CA THR A 187 -12.49 -18.52 -8.01
C THR A 187 -13.85 -18.24 -8.64
N SER A 188 -14.54 -17.21 -8.17
CA SER A 188 -15.83 -16.81 -8.77
C SER A 188 -15.63 -16.32 -10.21
N GLY A 189 -16.60 -16.57 -11.09
CA GLY A 189 -16.57 -16.05 -12.46
C GLY A 189 -16.61 -14.51 -12.54
N LYS A 190 -16.93 -13.82 -11.44
CA LYS A 190 -16.89 -12.35 -11.35
C LYS A 190 -15.47 -11.82 -11.19
N PHE A 191 -14.59 -12.57 -10.52
CA PHE A 191 -13.18 -12.19 -10.31
C PHE A 191 -12.40 -11.97 -11.62
N LEU A 192 -12.81 -12.62 -12.72
CA LEU A 192 -12.16 -12.55 -14.02
C LEU A 192 -12.70 -11.43 -14.94
N ARG A 193 -13.75 -10.69 -14.54
CA ARG A 193 -14.51 -9.79 -15.43
C ARG A 193 -14.25 -8.29 -15.20
N GLU A 194 -13.35 -7.91 -14.30
CA GLU A 194 -13.20 -6.50 -13.86
C GLU A 194 -12.08 -5.71 -14.55
N THR A 195 -11.52 -6.16 -15.67
CA THR A 195 -10.79 -5.25 -16.56
C THR A 195 -11.78 -4.59 -17.52
N PRO A 196 -12.27 -3.36 -17.26
CA PRO A 196 -12.95 -2.61 -18.30
C PRO A 196 -11.99 -2.46 -19.49
N PRO A 197 -12.46 -2.56 -20.74
CA PRO A 197 -11.62 -2.20 -21.87
C PRO A 197 -11.14 -0.77 -21.64
N VAL A 198 -9.84 -0.53 -21.83
CA VAL A 198 -9.27 0.81 -21.87
C VAL A 198 -10.07 1.57 -22.93
N ARG A 199 -11.07 2.35 -22.50
CA ARG A 199 -11.71 3.31 -23.39
C ARG A 199 -10.58 4.27 -23.73
N LYS A 200 -10.20 4.29 -25.01
CA LYS A 200 -9.45 5.42 -25.56
C LYS A 200 -10.22 6.67 -25.12
N LEU A 201 -9.59 7.50 -24.30
CA LEU A 201 -10.06 8.84 -24.06
C LEU A 201 -9.92 9.55 -25.40
N ASP A 202 -10.99 9.53 -26.19
CA ASP A 202 -11.10 10.38 -27.37
C ASP A 202 -11.17 11.82 -26.88
N ARG A 203 -10.04 12.52 -26.98
CA ARG A 203 -9.92 13.97 -27.06
C ARG A 203 -8.87 14.34 -28.09
#